data_AF-A0A5C7M523-F1
#
_entry.id   AF-A0A5C7M523-F1
#
_cell.length_a   1.000
_cell.length_b   1.000
_cell.length_c   1.000
_cell.angle_alpha   90.00
_cell.angle_beta   90.00
_cell.angle_gamma   90.00
#
_symmetry.space_group_name_H-M   'P 1'
#
loop_
_entity.id
_entity.type
_entity.pdbx_description
1 polymer ?
#
loop_
_entity_poly.entity_id
_entity_poly.type
_entity_poly.pdbx_seq_one_letter_code
_entity_poly.pdbx_strand_id
1 'polypeptide(L)'
;MTRGRLIFPMTCRYEPLDTAATAAQDGGTGYDRDFREPIRRPDRTTSLTYGDPIEVECQVETEDDVQRLLDQQTHGDQSKSEVRLCFHFQDLEDQGLVDDNGRALIKNGDHLLALLDVDGNILDDYAQMDLVVTHAQPRSYGLSSLRRNLLLVTWSRRSRGP
;
A
#
# COMPACT_ATOMS: atom_id res chain seq x y z
N MET A 1 -11.02 23.29 -14.58
CA MET A 1 -11.93 22.16 -14.36
C MET A 1 -11.51 21.49 -13.07
N THR A 2 -12.36 21.50 -12.05
CA THR A 2 -12.09 20.86 -10.75
C THR A 2 -12.10 19.34 -10.93
N ARG A 3 -11.00 18.67 -10.57
CA ARG A 3 -11.00 17.22 -10.38
C ARG A 3 -11.91 16.89 -9.18
N GLY A 4 -12.40 15.65 -9.10
CA GLY A 4 -13.18 15.19 -7.94
C GLY A 4 -12.34 15.19 -6.66
N ARG A 5 -12.94 14.80 -5.53
CA ARG A 5 -12.24 14.58 -4.25
C ARG A 5 -12.71 13.28 -3.61
N LEU A 6 -11.92 12.76 -2.68
CA LEU A 6 -12.34 11.66 -1.81
C LEU A 6 -13.57 12.08 -1.00
N ILE A 7 -14.49 11.14 -0.77
CA ILE A 7 -15.76 11.40 -0.08
C ILE A 7 -15.54 11.36 1.44
N PHE A 8 -14.79 10.36 1.90
CA PHE A 8 -14.43 10.15 3.31
C PHE A 8 -12.92 9.97 3.41
N PRO A 9 -12.13 11.05 3.32
CA PRO A 9 -10.68 10.94 3.37
C PRO A 9 -10.21 10.47 4.74
N MET A 10 -9.20 9.60 4.72
CA MET A 10 -8.39 9.18 5.86
C MET A 10 -6.94 9.07 5.39
N THR A 11 -5.99 8.95 6.31
CA THR A 11 -4.57 8.92 5.94
C THR A 11 -4.04 7.50 5.97
N CYS A 12 -3.48 7.05 4.85
CA CYS A 12 -2.72 5.81 4.77
C CYS A 12 -1.26 6.10 5.12
N ARG A 13 -0.72 5.41 6.14
CA ARG A 13 0.71 5.37 6.43
C ARG A 13 1.30 4.06 5.92
N TYR A 14 2.25 4.15 5.00
CA TYR A 14 2.94 3.00 4.43
C TYR A 14 4.43 3.28 4.28
N GLU A 15 5.26 2.24 4.22
CA GLU A 15 6.68 2.36 3.93
C GLU A 15 6.99 1.82 2.52
N PRO A 16 7.69 2.58 1.67
CA PRO A 16 7.99 2.16 0.31
C PRO A 16 9.07 1.09 0.30
N LEU A 17 8.94 0.09 -0.55
CA LEU A 17 9.96 -0.93 -0.73
C LEU A 17 11.19 -0.33 -1.42
N ASP A 18 12.34 -0.39 -0.74
CA ASP A 18 13.63 -0.02 -1.31
C ASP A 18 14.28 -1.24 -1.96
N THR A 19 14.02 -1.41 -3.26
CA THR A 19 14.59 -2.50 -4.05
C THR A 19 16.09 -2.39 -4.22
N ALA A 20 16.66 -1.18 -4.20
CA ALA A 20 18.10 -0.98 -4.37
C ALA A 20 18.84 -1.34 -3.08
N ALA A 21 18.35 -0.85 -1.93
CA ALA A 21 18.88 -1.24 -0.63
C ALA A 21 18.69 -2.74 -0.40
N THR A 22 17.51 -3.29 -0.71
CA THR A 22 17.25 -4.74 -0.62
C THR A 22 18.24 -5.53 -1.47
N ALA A 23 18.53 -5.11 -2.71
CA ALA A 23 19.51 -5.80 -3.55
C ALA A 23 20.95 -5.70 -2.99
N ALA A 24 21.31 -4.58 -2.38
CA ALA A 24 22.62 -4.38 -1.75
C ALA A 24 22.79 -5.17 -0.44
N GLN A 25 21.69 -5.62 0.19
CA GLN A 25 21.75 -6.52 1.34
C GLN A 25 22.42 -7.84 0.98
N ASP A 26 22.87 -8.54 2.03
CA ASP A 26 23.51 -9.85 1.92
C ASP A 26 24.71 -9.86 0.95
N GLY A 27 25.45 -8.74 0.88
CA GLY A 27 26.62 -8.62 0.01
C GLY A 27 26.30 -8.50 -1.48
N GLY A 28 25.12 -7.99 -1.82
CA GLY A 28 24.67 -7.81 -3.22
C GLY A 28 23.77 -8.93 -3.73
N THR A 29 23.34 -9.84 -2.85
CA THR A 29 22.48 -10.98 -3.20
C THR A 29 21.17 -10.97 -2.44
N GLY A 30 20.66 -9.82 -1.97
CA GLY A 30 19.44 -9.79 -1.15
C GLY A 30 18.17 -10.36 -1.82
N TYR A 31 18.24 -10.80 -3.08
CA TYR A 31 17.21 -11.61 -3.73
C TYR A 31 17.75 -12.98 -4.13
N ASP A 32 16.91 -14.00 -3.98
CA ASP A 32 17.10 -15.31 -4.59
C ASP A 32 17.11 -15.16 -6.12
N ARG A 33 18.13 -15.73 -6.78
CA ARG A 33 18.36 -15.55 -8.22
C ARG A 33 17.30 -16.23 -9.08
N ASP A 34 16.77 -17.36 -8.61
CA ASP A 34 15.91 -18.24 -9.39
C ASP A 34 14.44 -17.84 -9.21
N PHE A 35 14.04 -17.50 -7.98
CA PHE A 35 12.67 -17.10 -7.65
C PHE A 35 12.45 -15.58 -7.67
N ARG A 36 13.51 -14.77 -7.67
CA ARG A 36 13.45 -13.30 -7.56
C ARG A 36 12.71 -12.83 -6.32
N GLU A 37 12.75 -13.64 -5.26
CA GLU A 37 12.16 -13.33 -3.96
C GLU A 37 13.24 -12.86 -2.99
N PRO A 38 12.93 -11.97 -2.03
CA PRO A 38 13.89 -11.57 -1.02
C PRO A 38 14.41 -12.77 -0.22
N ILE A 39 15.72 -12.82 0.01
CA ILE A 39 16.32 -13.90 0.81
C ILE A 39 15.73 -13.91 2.21
N ARG A 40 15.39 -15.11 2.68
CA ARG A 40 15.01 -15.38 4.06
C ARG A 40 16.20 -15.95 4.82
N ARG A 41 16.45 -15.39 5.99
CA ARG A 41 17.54 -15.81 6.87
C ARG A 41 17.07 -16.91 7.83
N PRO A 42 17.99 -17.73 8.38
CA PRO A 42 17.65 -18.78 9.34
C PRO A 42 16.96 -18.27 10.62
N ASP A 43 17.16 -17.00 10.98
CA ASP A 43 16.50 -16.31 12.10
C ASP A 43 15.07 -15.83 11.77
N ARG A 44 14.53 -16.21 10.59
CA ARG A 44 13.23 -15.81 10.05
C ARG A 44 13.12 -14.34 9.68
N THR A 45 14.23 -13.60 9.65
CA THR A 45 14.26 -12.26 9.06
C THR A 45 14.38 -12.33 7.54
N THR A 46 14.09 -11.21 6.88
CA THR A 46 14.19 -11.05 5.43
C THR A 46 15.24 -10.00 5.10
N SER A 47 15.81 -10.07 3.90
CA SER A 47 16.68 -9.06 3.32
C SER A 47 15.96 -7.76 2.93
N LEU A 48 14.62 -7.72 2.99
CA LEU A 48 13.83 -6.55 2.63
C LEU A 48 14.24 -5.33 3.43
N THR A 49 14.38 -4.22 2.71
CA THR A 49 14.60 -2.90 3.27
C THR A 49 13.50 -1.97 2.78
N TYR A 50 12.92 -1.21 3.70
CA TYR A 50 11.92 -0.20 3.41
C TYR A 50 12.52 1.20 3.63
N GLY A 51 12.00 2.17 2.89
CA GLY A 51 12.33 3.59 3.07
C GLY A 51 11.56 4.24 4.21
N ASP A 52 11.68 5.56 4.32
CA ASP A 52 10.94 6.33 5.32
C ASP A 52 9.42 6.22 5.10
N PRO A 53 8.61 6.13 6.18
CA PRO A 53 7.17 6.10 6.07
C PRO A 53 6.59 7.33 5.35
N ILE A 54 5.59 7.09 4.50
CA ILE A 54 4.85 8.07 3.72
C ILE A 54 3.40 8.08 4.21
N GLU A 55 2.84 9.28 4.34
CA GLU A 55 1.45 9.50 4.73
C GLU A 55 0.69 10.20 3.61
N VAL A 56 -0.36 9.56 3.11
CA VAL A 56 -1.14 10.09 1.99
C VAL A 56 -2.63 9.84 2.15
N GLU A 57 -3.44 10.80 1.70
CA GLU A 57 -4.89 10.69 1.75
C GLU A 57 -5.40 9.53 0.89
N CYS A 58 -6.34 8.78 1.46
CA CYS A 58 -6.96 7.63 0.85
C CYS A 58 -8.41 7.48 1.33
N GLN A 59 -9.12 6.55 0.71
CA GLN A 59 -10.47 6.15 1.12
C GLN A 59 -10.60 4.64 0.94
N VAL A 60 -11.29 3.96 1.85
CA VAL A 60 -11.65 2.54 1.69
C VAL A 60 -12.62 2.37 0.52
N GLU A 61 -12.45 1.31 -0.29
CA GLU A 61 -13.20 1.15 -1.55
C GLU A 61 -14.69 0.80 -1.36
N THR A 62 -15.06 -0.05 -0.39
CA THR A 62 -16.43 -0.58 -0.27
C THR A 62 -17.01 -0.51 1.14
N GLU A 63 -18.35 -0.49 1.26
CA GLU A 63 -19.06 -0.60 2.54
C GLU A 63 -18.73 -1.92 3.26
N ASP A 64 -18.56 -3.02 2.53
CA ASP A 64 -18.14 -4.31 3.10
C ASP A 64 -16.73 -4.22 3.72
N ASP A 65 -15.82 -3.47 3.08
CA ASP A 65 -14.48 -3.26 3.63
C ASP A 65 -14.51 -2.32 4.83
N VAL A 66 -15.38 -1.31 4.84
CA VAL A 66 -15.62 -0.46 6.03
C VAL A 66 -16.18 -1.32 7.17
N GLN A 67 -17.14 -2.20 6.91
CA GLN A 67 -17.69 -3.10 7.93
C GLN A 67 -16.63 -4.09 8.42
N ARG A 68 -15.79 -4.64 7.53
CA ARG A 68 -14.65 -5.49 7.93
C ARG A 68 -13.65 -4.74 8.80
N LEU A 69 -13.36 -3.48 8.51
CA LEU A 69 -12.48 -2.67 9.35
C LEU A 69 -13.09 -2.51 10.76
N LEU A 70 -14.37 -2.17 10.84
CA LEU A 70 -15.09 -2.07 12.12
C LEU A 70 -15.16 -3.43 12.86
N ASP A 71 -15.33 -4.53 12.14
CA ASP A 71 -15.34 -5.89 12.71
C ASP A 71 -13.94 -6.30 13.20
N GLN A 72 -12.87 -5.92 12.49
CA GLN A 72 -11.49 -6.11 12.92
C GLN A 72 -11.20 -5.34 14.21
N GLN A 73 -11.67 -4.10 14.32
CA GLN A 73 -11.60 -3.31 15.55
C GLN A 73 -12.32 -3.98 16.73
N THR A 74 -13.43 -4.68 16.47
CA THR A 74 -14.31 -5.23 17.51
C THR A 74 -13.94 -6.66 17.93
N HIS A 75 -13.40 -7.47 17.01
CA HIS A 75 -13.25 -8.91 17.21
C HIS A 75 -11.84 -9.48 17.01
N GLY A 76 -10.87 -8.70 16.53
CA GLY A 76 -9.47 -9.15 16.41
C GLY A 76 -9.25 -10.36 15.48
N ASP A 77 -10.23 -10.72 14.64
CA ASP A 77 -10.13 -11.84 13.71
C ASP A 77 -9.45 -11.40 12.41
N GLN A 78 -8.19 -11.80 12.25
CA GLN A 78 -7.30 -11.40 11.16
C GLN A 78 -7.20 -12.44 10.02
N SER A 79 -8.12 -13.40 9.95
CA SER A 79 -7.91 -14.64 9.16
C SER A 79 -7.90 -14.46 7.62
N LYS A 80 -8.38 -13.32 7.08
CA LYS A 80 -8.24 -12.94 5.65
C LYS A 80 -8.07 -11.42 5.51
N SER A 81 -6.94 -10.91 5.98
CA SER A 81 -6.69 -9.47 6.02
C SER A 81 -6.27 -8.96 4.63
N GLU A 82 -7.25 -8.50 3.87
CA GLU A 82 -7.09 -7.71 2.66
C GLU A 82 -7.73 -6.34 2.91
N VAL A 83 -7.02 -5.27 2.55
CA VAL A 83 -7.50 -3.89 2.66
C VAL A 83 -7.39 -3.24 1.28
N ARG A 84 -8.48 -2.63 0.81
CA ARG A 84 -8.52 -1.92 -0.48
C ARG A 84 -8.67 -0.43 -0.25
N LEU A 85 -7.65 0.30 -0.69
CA LEU A 85 -7.58 1.75 -0.54
C LEU A 85 -7.60 2.41 -1.91
N CYS A 86 -8.35 3.49 -2.01
CA CYS A 86 -8.48 4.34 -3.16
C CYS A 86 -7.77 5.66 -2.88
N PHE A 87 -6.86 6.06 -3.77
CA PHE A 87 -6.12 7.31 -3.68
C PHE A 87 -6.53 8.20 -4.84
N HIS A 88 -6.65 9.49 -4.61
CA HIS A 88 -6.87 10.42 -5.70
C HIS A 88 -5.53 10.87 -6.29
N PHE A 89 -5.44 10.91 -7.62
CA PHE A 89 -4.18 11.24 -8.30
C PHE A 89 -3.71 12.67 -8.01
N GLN A 90 -4.62 13.61 -7.70
CA GLN A 90 -4.22 14.96 -7.29
C GLN A 90 -3.40 14.92 -6.00
N ASP A 91 -3.83 14.14 -5.00
CA ASP A 91 -3.16 14.09 -3.70
C ASP A 91 -1.80 13.41 -3.85
N LEU A 92 -1.71 12.38 -4.72
CA LEU A 92 -0.44 11.77 -5.10
C LEU A 92 0.49 12.76 -5.83
N GLU A 93 -0.03 13.53 -6.78
CA GLU A 93 0.75 14.55 -7.50
C GLU A 93 1.27 15.64 -6.56
N ASP A 94 0.42 16.13 -5.64
CA ASP A 94 0.76 17.18 -4.68
C ASP A 94 1.85 16.74 -3.69
N GLN A 95 1.93 15.44 -3.40
CA GLN A 95 2.99 14.84 -2.58
C GLN A 95 4.21 14.34 -3.39
N GLY A 96 4.23 14.53 -4.72
CA GLY A 96 5.33 14.04 -5.56
C GLY A 96 5.38 12.51 -5.68
N LEU A 97 4.28 11.81 -5.41
CA LEU A 97 4.13 10.35 -5.49
C LEU A 97 3.71 9.87 -6.89
N VAL A 98 4.01 10.65 -7.93
CA VAL A 98 3.73 10.36 -9.34
C VAL A 98 4.99 10.62 -10.16
N ASP A 99 5.36 9.70 -11.04
CA ASP A 99 6.50 9.83 -11.93
C ASP A 99 6.24 10.80 -13.11
N ASP A 100 7.29 11.12 -13.87
CA ASP A 100 7.21 11.99 -15.05
C ASP A 100 6.27 11.45 -16.15
N ASN A 101 5.92 10.16 -16.11
CA ASN A 101 5.00 9.51 -17.04
C ASN A 101 3.55 9.48 -16.52
N GLY A 102 3.27 10.10 -15.36
CA GLY A 102 1.94 10.10 -14.74
C GLY A 102 1.56 8.76 -14.12
N ARG A 103 2.52 7.96 -13.66
CA ARG A 103 2.31 6.70 -12.94
C ARG A 103 2.53 6.91 -11.45
N ALA A 104 1.66 6.34 -10.62
CA ALA A 104 1.85 6.37 -9.18
C ALA A 104 3.12 5.61 -8.77
N LEU A 105 3.82 6.13 -7.76
CA LEU A 105 5.02 5.52 -7.19
C LEU A 105 4.70 4.39 -6.19
N ILE A 106 3.46 4.36 -5.68
CA ILE A 106 2.94 3.22 -4.90
C ILE A 106 2.99 1.97 -5.77
N LYS A 107 3.73 0.96 -5.33
CA LYS A 107 4.07 -0.22 -6.13
C LYS A 107 3.99 -1.51 -5.33
N ASN A 108 3.96 -2.63 -6.05
CA ASN A 108 3.94 -3.95 -5.44
C ASN A 108 5.11 -4.13 -4.46
N GLY A 109 4.79 -4.61 -3.26
CA GLY A 109 5.76 -4.85 -2.19
C GLY A 109 5.92 -3.72 -1.18
N ASP A 110 5.39 -2.52 -1.42
CA ASP A 110 5.28 -1.48 -0.37
C ASP A 110 4.45 -2.03 0.80
N HIS A 111 4.73 -1.61 2.04
CA HIS A 111 4.20 -2.21 3.25
C HIS A 111 3.29 -1.24 4.03
N LEU A 112 2.06 -1.68 4.33
CA LEU A 112 1.07 -0.89 5.05
C LEU A 112 1.37 -0.92 6.55
N LEU A 113 1.48 0.26 7.16
CA LEU A 113 1.76 0.39 8.58
C LEU A 113 0.48 0.69 9.37
N ALA A 114 -0.31 1.66 8.94
CA ALA A 114 -1.50 2.08 9.65
C ALA A 114 -2.49 2.85 8.76
N LEU A 115 -3.74 2.89 9.20
CA LEU A 115 -4.71 3.91 8.80
C LEU A 115 -4.88 4.91 9.94
N LEU A 116 -4.93 6.19 9.59
CA LEU A 116 -5.05 7.30 10.54
C LEU A 116 -6.28 8.15 10.19
N ASP A 117 -6.89 8.75 11.20
CA ASP A 117 -7.92 9.77 10.98
C ASP A 117 -7.32 11.10 10.52
N VAL A 118 -8.18 12.09 10.31
CA VAL A 118 -7.80 13.45 9.90
C VAL A 118 -6.99 14.20 10.96
N ASP A 119 -7.04 13.77 12.22
CA ASP A 119 -6.29 14.35 13.34
C ASP A 119 -4.97 13.60 13.59
N GLY A 120 -4.69 12.54 12.82
CA GLY A 120 -3.49 11.71 12.93
C GLY A 120 -3.56 10.60 14.00
N ASN A 121 -4.75 10.32 14.55
CA ASN A 121 -4.92 9.19 15.46
C ASN A 121 -4.98 7.88 14.68
N ILE A 122 -4.40 6.81 15.22
CA ILE A 122 -4.44 5.48 14.61
C ILE A 122 -5.88 4.95 14.66
N LEU A 123 -6.45 4.73 13.48
CA LEU A 123 -7.72 4.02 13.30
C LEU A 123 -7.48 2.51 13.32
N ASP A 124 -6.47 2.05 12.59
CA ASP A 124 -6.08 0.64 12.52
C ASP A 124 -4.55 0.50 12.38
N ASP A 125 -3.98 -0.45 13.10
CA ASP A 125 -2.54 -0.77 13.09
C ASP A 125 -2.30 -2.09 12.35
N TYR A 126 -1.51 -2.02 11.27
CA TYR A 126 -1.18 -3.14 10.40
C TYR A 126 0.29 -3.52 10.44
N ALA A 127 1.13 -2.84 11.24
CA ALA A 127 2.58 -2.98 11.19
C ALA A 127 3.07 -4.43 11.45
N GLN A 128 2.31 -5.22 12.21
CA GLN A 128 2.64 -6.63 12.48
C GLN A 128 2.01 -7.63 11.50
N MET A 129 1.13 -7.17 10.62
CA MET A 129 0.33 -8.04 9.75
C MET A 129 1.02 -8.36 8.41
N ASP A 130 2.14 -7.68 8.09
CA ASP A 130 2.91 -7.84 6.84
C ASP A 130 2.01 -7.70 5.61
N LEU A 131 1.14 -6.67 5.63
CA LEU A 131 0.25 -6.33 4.53
C LEU A 131 1.02 -5.53 3.49
N VAL A 132 1.19 -6.09 2.31
CA VAL A 132 1.94 -5.45 1.23
C VAL A 132 1.05 -5.16 0.04
N VAL A 133 1.41 -4.17 -0.77
CA VAL A 133 0.75 -3.95 -2.05
C VAL A 133 0.94 -5.20 -2.91
N THR A 134 -0.17 -5.80 -3.32
CA THR A 134 -0.16 -6.89 -4.31
C THR A 134 -0.64 -6.43 -5.66
N HIS A 135 -1.50 -5.41 -5.69
CA HIS A 135 -2.03 -4.81 -6.90
C HIS A 135 -2.20 -3.31 -6.72
N ALA A 136 -1.70 -2.52 -7.66
CA ALA A 136 -1.99 -1.10 -7.80
C ALA A 136 -2.51 -0.82 -9.22
N GLN A 137 -3.76 -0.37 -9.33
CA GLN A 137 -4.46 -0.21 -10.60
C GLN A 137 -5.06 1.19 -10.73
N PRO A 138 -4.60 2.00 -11.69
CA PRO A 138 -5.26 3.26 -12.01
C PRO A 138 -6.70 2.99 -12.48
N ARG A 139 -7.68 3.53 -11.77
CA ARG A 139 -9.09 3.47 -12.15
C ARG A 139 -9.46 4.75 -12.91
N SER A 140 -9.98 4.55 -14.11
CA SER A 140 -10.63 5.58 -14.91
C SER A 140 -12.12 5.24 -14.96
N TYR A 141 -13.00 6.24 -15.05
CA TYR A 141 -14.46 6.08 -15.03
C TYR A 141 -15.05 5.37 -16.27
N GLY A 142 -14.32 4.45 -16.91
CA GLY A 142 -14.73 3.74 -18.13
C GLY A 142 -14.87 4.60 -19.38
N LEU A 143 -14.63 5.91 -19.29
CA LEU A 143 -14.69 6.86 -20.40
C LEU A 143 -13.26 7.17 -20.84
N SER A 144 -12.90 6.73 -22.05
CA SER A 144 -11.57 6.85 -22.67
C SER A 144 -11.03 8.28 -22.80
N SER A 145 -11.82 9.30 -22.46
CA SER A 145 -11.47 10.73 -22.55
C SER A 145 -11.27 11.43 -21.20
N LEU A 146 -11.55 10.79 -20.06
CA LEU A 146 -11.34 11.39 -18.74
C LEU A 146 -9.97 10.97 -18.18
N ARG A 147 -9.21 11.96 -17.70
CA ARG A 147 -7.92 11.75 -17.02
C ARG A 147 -8.10 10.77 -15.86
N ARG A 148 -7.09 9.91 -15.62
CA ARG A 148 -7.03 9.00 -14.47
C ARG A 148 -7.17 9.85 -13.21
N ASN A 149 -8.22 9.62 -12.42
CA ASN A 149 -8.46 10.39 -11.20
C ASN A 149 -8.21 9.56 -9.94
N LEU A 150 -8.28 8.22 -10.04
CA LEU A 150 -8.19 7.34 -8.88
C LEU A 150 -7.16 6.23 -9.10
N LEU A 151 -6.47 5.85 -8.03
CA LEU A 151 -5.63 4.68 -7.94
C LEU A 151 -6.25 3.73 -6.90
N LEU A 152 -6.62 2.52 -7.32
CA LEU A 152 -7.06 1.48 -6.41
C LEU A 152 -5.86 0.60 -6.06
N VAL A 153 -5.58 0.44 -4.77
CA VAL A 153 -4.47 -0.35 -4.25
C VAL A 153 -5.01 -1.42 -3.32
N THR A 154 -4.61 -2.66 -3.58
CA THR A 154 -4.94 -3.82 -2.74
C THR A 154 -3.73 -4.18 -1.90
N TRP A 155 -3.91 -4.10 -0.59
CA TRP A 155 -2.97 -4.52 0.43
C TRP A 155 -3.41 -5.87 0.96
N SER A 156 -2.54 -6.87 0.86
CA SER A 156 -2.84 -8.18 1.40
C SER A 156 -1.60 -8.81 1.98
N ARG A 157 -1.81 -9.75 2.90
CA ARG A 157 -0.71 -10.45 3.54
C ARG A 157 0.17 -11.08 2.47
N ARG A 158 1.48 -10.83 2.53
CA ARG A 158 2.42 -11.39 1.56
C ARG A 158 2.21 -12.90 1.46
N SER A 159 1.88 -13.39 0.25
CA SER A 159 1.74 -14.82 0.02
C SER A 159 3.07 -15.48 0.36
N ARG A 160 3.06 -16.33 1.38
CA ARG A 160 4.19 -17.22 1.62
C ARG A 160 4.10 -18.27 0.52
N GLY A 161 5.02 -18.24 -0.44
CA GLY A 161 5.21 -19.37 -1.36
C GLY A 161 5.32 -20.68 -0.55
N PRO A 162 4.91 -21.82 -1.14
CA PRO A 162 4.88 -23.10 -0.46
C PRO A 162 6.23 -23.53 0.10
#